data_AF-A0A967D3U7-F1
#
_entry.id   AF-A0A967D3U7-F1
#
_cell.length_a   1.000
_cell.length_b   1.000
_cell.length_c   1.000
_cell.angle_alpha   90.00
_cell.angle_beta   90.00
_cell.angle_gamma   90.00
#
_symmetry.space_group_name_H-M   'P 1'
#
loop_
_entity.id
_entity.type
_entity.pdbx_description
1 polymer ?
#
loop_
_entity_poly.entity_id
_entity_poly.type
_entity_poly.pdbx_seq_one_letter_code
_entity_poly.pdbx_strand_id
1 'polypeptide(L)'
;MRLIHPQSSQHLRSGISSLELLVAGVLISAAMATTLPLFIQHQRMIVMTGRERLAVEELANQAERLRATPAAQWSKVISTLQPSAVAVHRLPGVRLSASQSSTALGERVVLEIAWNDPGRQDHPLTLAVWRPLSGMEASPP
;
A
#
# COMPACT_ATOMS: atom_id res chain seq x y z
N MET A 1 57.50 -61.83 -6.05
CA MET A 1 58.65 -60.90 -5.90
C MET A 1 58.23 -59.55 -6.50
N ARG A 2 58.11 -58.54 -5.63
CA ARG A 2 57.92 -57.07 -5.81
C ARG A 2 56.77 -56.51 -6.68
N LEU A 3 55.75 -56.05 -5.96
CA LEU A 3 54.91 -54.87 -6.25
C LEU A 3 55.78 -53.62 -6.48
N ILE A 4 55.52 -52.84 -7.52
CA ILE A 4 55.89 -51.42 -7.57
C ILE A 4 54.74 -50.63 -8.21
N HIS A 5 54.07 -49.88 -7.34
CA HIS A 5 53.10 -48.85 -7.67
C HIS A 5 53.83 -47.50 -7.51
N PRO A 6 54.06 -46.72 -8.57
CA PRO A 6 54.44 -45.32 -8.39
C PRO A 6 53.17 -44.47 -8.37
N GLN A 7 52.82 -44.02 -7.16
CA GLN A 7 51.96 -42.87 -6.92
C GLN A 7 52.56 -41.66 -7.63
N SER A 8 51.85 -41.07 -8.60
CA SER A 8 52.14 -39.72 -9.06
C SER A 8 51.34 -38.74 -8.20
N SER A 9 52.10 -38.03 -7.36
CA SER A 9 51.64 -36.95 -6.50
C SER A 9 50.89 -35.91 -7.33
N GLN A 10 49.58 -35.80 -7.13
CA GLN A 10 48.82 -34.63 -7.56
C GLN A 10 49.33 -33.44 -6.75
N HIS A 11 50.27 -32.68 -7.32
CA HIS A 11 50.59 -31.35 -6.86
C HIS A 11 49.37 -30.45 -7.09
N LEU A 12 48.42 -30.51 -6.17
CA LEU A 12 47.37 -29.52 -6.03
C LEU A 12 48.04 -28.16 -5.81
N ARG A 13 47.99 -27.32 -6.85
CA ARG A 13 48.37 -25.91 -6.80
C ARG A 13 47.45 -25.18 -5.81
N SER A 14 47.80 -25.24 -4.53
CA SER A 14 47.06 -24.68 -3.39
C SER A 14 46.98 -23.13 -3.39
N GLY A 15 47.66 -22.44 -4.31
CA GLY A 15 47.67 -20.98 -4.38
C GLY A 15 46.55 -20.35 -5.22
N ILE A 16 45.84 -21.13 -6.04
CA ILE A 16 44.78 -20.60 -6.92
C ILE A 16 43.45 -20.44 -6.18
N SER A 17 43.20 -21.20 -5.11
CA SER A 17 41.88 -21.22 -4.44
C SER A 17 41.59 -20.01 -3.54
N SER A 18 42.60 -19.42 -2.87
CA SER A 18 42.36 -18.33 -1.91
C SER A 18 42.04 -17.00 -2.59
N LEU A 19 42.74 -16.68 -3.69
CA LEU A 19 42.46 -15.50 -4.49
C LEU A 19 41.11 -15.60 -5.19
N GLU A 20 40.78 -16.78 -5.73
CA GLU A 20 39.47 -17.04 -6.33
C GLU A 20 38.33 -16.90 -5.30
N LEU A 21 38.52 -17.39 -4.08
CA LEU A 21 37.55 -17.22 -3.00
C LEU A 21 37.36 -15.75 -2.61
N LEU A 22 38.45 -14.97 -2.52
CA LEU A 22 38.36 -13.53 -2.25
C LEU A 22 37.62 -12.79 -3.36
N VAL A 23 37.94 -13.08 -4.62
CA VAL A 23 37.26 -12.48 -5.77
C VAL A 23 35.78 -12.86 -5.77
N ALA A 24 35.44 -14.13 -5.58
CA ALA A 24 34.06 -14.59 -5.49
C ALA A 24 33.32 -13.90 -4.33
N GLY A 25 33.96 -13.77 -3.16
CA GLY A 25 33.39 -13.07 -2.01
C GLY A 25 33.10 -11.59 -2.30
N VAL A 26 34.02 -10.88 -2.96
CA VAL A 26 33.82 -9.48 -3.37
C VAL A 26 32.68 -9.37 -4.40
N LEU A 27 32.63 -10.26 -5.38
CA LEU A 27 31.58 -10.27 -6.40
C LEU A 27 30.20 -10.55 -5.79
N ILE A 28 30.08 -11.54 -4.90
CA ILE A 28 28.83 -11.86 -4.20
C ILE A 28 28.42 -10.66 -3.33
N SER A 29 29.36 -10.07 -2.58
CA SER A 29 29.08 -8.92 -1.74
C SER A 29 28.59 -7.71 -2.55
N ALA A 30 29.23 -7.44 -3.70
CA ALA A 30 28.80 -6.39 -4.63
C ALA A 30 27.41 -6.67 -5.23
N ALA A 31 27.13 -7.93 -5.59
CA ALA A 31 25.82 -8.34 -6.09
C ALA A 31 24.73 -8.21 -5.03
N MET A 32 25.01 -8.57 -3.78
CA MET A 32 24.06 -8.41 -2.66
C MET A 32 23.83 -6.93 -2.34
N ALA A 33 24.89 -6.11 -2.33
CA ALA A 33 24.80 -4.67 -2.07
C ALA A 33 23.91 -3.93 -3.08
N THR A 34 23.83 -4.42 -4.32
CA THR A 34 22.97 -3.84 -5.37
C THR A 34 21.56 -4.45 -5.39
N THR A 35 21.40 -5.74 -5.10
CA THR A 35 20.11 -6.45 -5.19
C THR A 35 19.20 -6.18 -3.98
N LEU A 36 19.77 -6.12 -2.78
CA LEU A 36 18.98 -6.01 -1.55
C LEU A 36 18.15 -4.71 -1.46
N PRO A 37 18.67 -3.52 -1.84
CA PRO A 37 17.87 -2.29 -1.87
C PRO A 37 16.67 -2.38 -2.82
N LEU A 38 16.83 -3.03 -3.98
CA LEU A 38 15.74 -3.21 -4.95
C LEU A 38 14.62 -4.07 -4.38
N PHE A 39 14.97 -5.14 -3.67
CA PHE A 39 13.98 -5.98 -3.00
C PHE A 39 13.20 -5.22 -1.93
N ILE A 40 13.90 -4.45 -1.09
CA ILE A 40 13.26 -3.62 -0.06
C ILE A 40 12.35 -2.57 -0.70
N GLN A 41 12.81 -1.90 -1.75
CA GLN A 41 12.02 -0.90 -2.48
C GLN A 41 10.75 -1.52 -3.08
N HIS A 42 10.88 -2.70 -3.68
CA HIS A 42 9.74 -3.42 -4.25
C HIS A 42 8.71 -3.83 -3.18
N GLN A 43 9.18 -4.36 -2.04
CA GLN A 43 8.31 -4.69 -0.91
C GLN A 43 7.58 -3.45 -0.38
N ARG A 44 8.28 -2.31 -0.25
CA ARG A 44 7.67 -1.04 0.17
C ARG A 44 6.59 -0.59 -0.81
N MET A 45 6.83 -0.73 -2.11
CA MET A 45 5.87 -0.37 -3.15
C MET A 45 4.59 -1.22 -3.06
N ILE A 46 4.71 -2.54 -2.89
CA ILE A 46 3.56 -3.44 -2.73
C ILE A 46 2.73 -3.07 -1.49
N VAL A 47 3.41 -2.78 -0.37
CA VAL A 47 2.71 -2.38 0.86
C VAL A 47 1.98 -1.05 0.66
N MET A 48 2.59 -0.09 -0.03
CA MET A 48 2.00 1.22 -0.30
C MET A 48 0.74 1.10 -1.18
N THR A 49 0.81 0.35 -2.28
CA THR A 49 -0.35 0.16 -3.17
C THR A 49 -1.46 -0.62 -2.48
N GLY A 50 -1.12 -1.59 -1.64
CA GLY A 50 -2.10 -2.33 -0.83
C GLY A 50 -2.87 -1.43 0.14
N ARG A 51 -2.18 -0.49 0.80
CA ARG A 51 -2.82 0.48 1.71
C ARG A 51 -3.72 1.45 0.95
N GLU A 52 -3.27 1.96 -0.19
CA GLU A 52 -4.06 2.88 -1.01
C GLU A 52 -5.35 2.21 -1.50
N ARG A 53 -5.26 0.98 -2.00
CA ARG A 53 -6.43 0.20 -2.38
C ARG A 53 -7.42 0.03 -1.22
N LEU A 54 -6.92 -0.34 -0.04
CA LEU A 54 -7.77 -0.51 1.15
C LEU A 54 -8.45 0.80 1.56
N ALA A 55 -7.75 1.93 1.47
CA ALA A 55 -8.30 3.24 1.79
C ALA A 55 -9.40 3.66 0.81
N VAL A 56 -9.23 3.37 -0.49
CA VAL A 56 -10.27 3.59 -1.51
C VAL A 56 -11.49 2.71 -1.25
N GLU A 57 -11.28 1.42 -0.94
CA GLU A 57 -12.36 0.50 -0.60
C GLU A 57 -13.13 0.97 0.65
N GLU A 58 -12.42 1.45 1.69
CA GLU A 58 -13.05 2.02 2.88
C GLU A 58 -13.89 3.26 2.55
N LEU A 59 -13.36 4.21 1.77
CA LEU A 59 -14.12 5.39 1.34
C LEU A 59 -15.36 5.03 0.53
N ALA A 60 -15.23 4.08 -0.40
CA ALA A 60 -16.35 3.60 -1.21
C ALA A 60 -17.43 2.94 -0.33
N ASN A 61 -17.03 2.14 0.66
CA ASN A 61 -17.96 1.54 1.61
C ASN A 61 -18.68 2.60 2.45
N GLN A 62 -17.98 3.60 2.97
CA GLN A 62 -18.62 4.68 3.72
C GLN A 62 -19.54 5.53 2.84
N ALA A 63 -19.17 5.76 1.58
CA ALA A 63 -20.00 6.45 0.60
C ALA A 63 -21.31 5.69 0.33
N GLU A 64 -21.23 4.37 0.16
CA GLU A 64 -22.40 3.53 -0.08
C GLU A 64 -23.34 3.51 1.15
N ARG A 65 -22.77 3.39 2.35
CA ARG A 65 -23.54 3.49 3.61
C ARG A 65 -24.23 4.84 3.75
N LEU A 66 -23.56 5.92 3.37
CA LEU A 66 -24.14 7.26 3.38
C LEU A 66 -25.28 7.37 2.37
N ARG A 67 -25.11 6.86 1.14
CA ARG A 67 -26.16 6.84 0.10
C ARG A 67 -27.38 6.03 0.50
N ALA A 68 -27.19 4.90 1.19
CA ALA A 68 -28.27 4.08 1.71
C ALA A 68 -29.00 4.72 2.91
N THR A 69 -28.41 5.75 3.53
CA THR A 69 -29.00 6.44 4.67
C THR A 69 -29.98 7.53 4.21
N PRO A 70 -31.15 7.69 4.85
CA PRO A 70 -32.04 8.82 4.57
C PRO A 70 -31.33 10.17 4.80
N ALA A 71 -31.55 11.14 3.92
CA ALA A 71 -30.82 12.41 3.96
C ALA A 71 -30.94 13.19 5.28
N ALA A 72 -32.09 13.10 5.94
CA ALA A 72 -32.31 13.70 7.26
C ALA A 72 -31.34 13.18 8.34
N GLN A 73 -30.71 12.03 8.11
CA GLN A 73 -29.79 11.38 9.04
C GLN A 73 -28.32 11.51 8.61
N TRP A 74 -28.03 12.14 7.46
CA TRP A 74 -26.66 12.27 6.95
C TRP A 74 -25.75 13.01 7.93
N SER A 75 -26.19 14.12 8.51
CA SER A 75 -25.42 14.88 9.51
C SER A 75 -25.06 14.04 10.74
N LYS A 76 -25.96 13.14 11.16
CA LYS A 76 -25.73 12.20 12.27
C LYS A 76 -24.73 11.11 11.88
N VAL A 77 -24.84 10.55 10.68
CA VAL A 77 -23.87 9.55 10.20
C VAL A 77 -22.49 10.17 10.05
N ILE A 78 -22.40 11.35 9.44
CA ILE A 78 -21.16 12.11 9.26
C ILE A 78 -20.44 12.36 10.60
N SER A 79 -21.17 12.78 11.62
CA SER A 79 -20.59 13.03 12.96
C SER A 79 -20.19 11.77 13.72
N THR A 80 -20.65 10.59 13.31
CA THR A 80 -20.35 9.30 13.94
C THR A 80 -19.48 8.38 13.06
N LEU A 81 -18.95 8.91 11.96
CA LEU A 81 -18.06 8.17 11.08
C LEU A 81 -16.84 7.64 11.84
N GLN A 82 -16.62 6.34 11.73
CA GLN A 82 -15.40 5.70 12.21
C GLN A 82 -14.86 4.75 11.14
N PRO A 83 -13.52 4.63 11.02
CA PRO A 83 -12.91 3.64 10.16
C PRO A 83 -13.31 2.23 10.59
N SER A 84 -13.43 1.31 9.62
CA SER A 84 -13.64 -0.10 9.91
C SER A 84 -12.47 -0.70 10.72
N ALA A 85 -12.73 -1.79 11.45
CA ALA A 85 -11.69 -2.50 12.21
C ALA A 85 -10.53 -2.97 11.31
N VAL A 86 -10.83 -3.34 10.06
CA VAL A 86 -9.83 -3.71 9.06
C VAL A 86 -8.95 -2.51 8.69
N ALA A 87 -9.56 -1.34 8.44
CA ALA A 87 -8.84 -0.11 8.16
C ALA A 87 -7.95 0.28 9.36
N VAL A 88 -8.45 0.23 10.59
CA VAL A 88 -7.65 0.53 11.80
C VAL A 88 -6.43 -0.39 11.93
N HIS A 89 -6.59 -1.69 11.65
CA HIS A 89 -5.50 -2.64 11.77
C HIS A 89 -4.45 -2.48 10.65
N ARG A 90 -4.85 -2.13 9.43
CA ARG A 90 -3.99 -2.15 8.24
C ARG A 90 -3.46 -0.77 7.84
N LEU A 91 -4.16 0.30 8.22
CA LEU A 91 -3.81 1.69 7.98
C LEU A 91 -3.39 2.34 9.31
N PRO A 92 -2.08 2.45 9.59
CA PRO A 92 -1.61 2.96 10.87
C PRO A 92 -2.05 4.42 11.06
N GLY A 93 -2.66 4.74 12.20
CA GLY A 93 -3.11 6.10 12.50
C GLY A 93 -4.18 6.63 11.54
N VAL A 94 -5.02 5.73 11.01
CA VAL A 94 -6.10 6.12 10.10
C VAL A 94 -7.06 7.13 10.74
N ARG A 95 -7.43 8.14 9.97
CA ARG A 95 -8.42 9.15 10.30
C ARG A 95 -9.39 9.25 9.14
N LEU A 96 -10.68 9.26 9.46
CA LEU A 96 -11.74 9.46 8.51
C LEU A 96 -12.53 10.70 8.91
N SER A 97 -12.75 11.59 7.97
CA SER A 97 -13.52 12.82 8.16
C SER A 97 -14.53 12.98 7.04
N ALA A 98 -15.55 13.80 7.28
CA ALA A 98 -16.48 14.17 6.25
C ALA A 98 -16.93 15.62 6.42
N SER A 99 -17.11 16.31 5.31
CA SER A 99 -17.66 17.66 5.26
C SER A 99 -18.87 17.69 4.34
N GLN A 100 -19.94 18.37 4.78
CA GLN A 100 -21.15 18.56 3.99
C GLN A 100 -21.21 20.00 3.49
N SER A 101 -21.55 20.17 2.22
CA SER A 101 -21.81 21.47 1.60
C SER A 101 -23.10 21.40 0.77
N SER A 102 -23.91 22.45 0.86
CA SER A 102 -25.08 22.61 0.00
C SER A 102 -24.70 23.48 -1.19
N THR A 103 -25.08 23.05 -2.39
CA THR A 103 -24.76 23.73 -3.65
C THR A 103 -26.02 23.85 -4.51
N ALA A 104 -25.96 24.66 -5.57
CA ALA A 104 -27.07 24.79 -6.52
C ALA A 104 -27.49 23.47 -7.19
N LEU A 105 -26.61 22.47 -7.22
CA LEU A 105 -26.86 21.14 -7.81
C LEU A 105 -27.41 20.11 -6.80
N GLY A 106 -27.45 20.47 -5.51
CA GLY A 106 -27.88 19.61 -4.42
C GLY A 106 -26.88 19.54 -3.28
N GLU A 107 -27.04 18.51 -2.45
CA GLU A 107 -26.20 18.27 -1.29
C GLU A 107 -24.96 17.47 -1.69
N ARG A 108 -23.77 17.97 -1.33
CA ARG A 108 -22.50 17.30 -1.53
C ARG A 108 -21.90 16.95 -0.19
N VAL A 109 -21.47 15.70 -0.03
CA VAL A 109 -20.66 15.25 1.10
C VAL A 109 -19.30 14.82 0.58
N VAL A 110 -18.23 15.40 1.11
CA VAL A 110 -16.86 14.99 0.82
C VAL A 110 -16.36 14.14 1.98
N LEU A 111 -16.09 12.87 1.70
CA LEU A 111 -15.44 11.95 2.62
C LEU A 111 -13.93 12.02 2.39
N GLU A 112 -13.16 12.01 3.46
CA GLU A 112 -11.71 12.07 3.41
C GLU A 112 -11.10 10.99 4.32
N ILE A 113 -10.03 10.35 3.86
CA ILE A 113 -9.27 9.39 4.65
C ILE A 113 -7.77 9.71 4.58
N ALA A 114 -7.13 9.73 5.74
CA ALA A 114 -5.69 9.90 5.90
C ALA A 114 -5.14 8.81 6.80
N TRP A 115 -3.87 8.45 6.64
CA TRP A 115 -3.16 7.53 7.52
C TRP A 115 -1.68 7.93 7.61
N ASN A 116 -0.94 7.31 8.54
CA ASN A 116 0.49 7.52 8.74
C ASN A 116 1.29 6.88 7.60
N ASP A 117 1.38 7.59 6.48
CA ASP A 117 2.37 7.38 5.43
C ASP A 117 3.03 8.71 5.06
N PRO A 118 4.30 8.72 4.62
CA PRO A 118 4.98 9.94 4.18
C PRO A 118 4.16 10.67 3.09
N GLY A 119 3.88 11.96 3.33
CA GLY A 119 3.11 12.82 2.42
C GLY A 119 1.59 12.56 2.37
N ARG A 120 1.09 11.50 3.01
CA ARG A 120 -0.34 11.15 2.98
C ARG A 120 -1.19 11.96 3.96
N GLN A 121 -0.59 12.38 5.07
CA GLN A 121 -1.25 13.26 6.04
C GLN A 121 -1.58 14.63 5.42
N ASP A 122 -0.76 15.10 4.49
CA ASP A 122 -0.95 16.39 3.81
C ASP A 122 -1.86 16.28 2.57
N HIS A 123 -2.03 15.06 2.03
CA HIS A 123 -2.81 14.77 0.83
C HIS A 123 -3.76 13.59 1.09
N PRO A 124 -4.83 13.80 1.89
CA PRO A 124 -5.82 12.78 2.16
C PRO A 124 -6.49 12.32 0.86
N LEU A 125 -6.89 11.05 0.81
CA LEU A 125 -7.74 10.58 -0.27
C LEU A 125 -9.15 11.09 -0.03
N THR A 126 -9.79 11.61 -1.07
CA THR A 126 -11.11 12.25 -0.97
C THR A 126 -12.09 11.61 -1.94
N LEU A 127 -13.33 11.39 -1.50
CA LEU A 127 -14.43 10.90 -2.32
C LEU A 127 -15.66 11.77 -2.09
N ALA A 128 -16.23 12.33 -3.16
CA ALA A 128 -17.44 13.14 -3.09
C ALA A 128 -18.68 12.32 -3.41
N VAL A 129 -19.68 12.41 -2.55
CA VAL A 129 -21.01 11.86 -2.72
C VAL A 129 -21.97 13.00 -2.99
N TRP A 130 -22.72 12.90 -4.08
CA TRP A 130 -23.73 13.89 -4.47
C TRP A 130 -25.12 13.33 -4.28
N ARG A 131 -26.02 14.18 -3.81
CA ARG A 131 -27.46 13.95 -3.82
C ARG A 131 -28.13 15.00 -4.70
N PRO A 132 -28.84 14.59 -5.77
CA PRO A 132 -29.60 15.53 -6.58
C PRO A 132 -30.76 16.14 -5.78
N LEU A 133 -31.11 17.39 -6.07
CA LEU A 133 -32.31 18.02 -5.50
C LEU A 133 -33.54 17.15 -5.81
N SER A 134 -34.35 16.86 -4.78
CA SER A 134 -35.55 16.01 -4.87
C SER A 134 -36.72 16.56 -5.72
N GLY A 135 -36.45 17.50 -6.64
CA GLY A 135 -37.40 18.00 -7.65
C GLY A 135 -36.94 17.79 -9.10
N MET A 136 -35.81 17.10 -9.30
CA MET A 136 -35.24 16.79 -10.63
C MET A 136 -35.32 15.29 -10.92
N GLU A 137 -36.40 14.62 -10.51
CA GLU A 137 -36.75 13.31 -11.06
C GLU A 137 -36.97 13.52 -12.57
N ALA A 138 -35.95 13.11 -13.33
CA ALA A 138 -35.94 13.15 -14.77
C ALA A 138 -37.13 12.33 -15.29
N SER A 139 -38.04 13.00 -16.02
CA SER A 139 -38.99 12.34 -16.90
C SER A 139 -38.20 11.42 -17.84
N PRO A 140 -38.49 10.10 -17.88
CA PRO A 140 -37.89 9.24 -18.89
C PRO A 140 -38.39 9.66 -20.29
N PRO A 141 -37.57 9.49 -21.35
CA PRO A 141 -37.99 9.69 -22.73
C PRO A 141 -38.98 8.63 -23.20
#